data_AF-A0A7W7C6V2-F1
#
_entry.id   AF-A0A7W7C6V2-F1
#
_cell.length_a   1.000
_cell.length_b   1.000
_cell.length_c   1.000
_cell.angle_alpha   90.00
_cell.angle_beta   90.00
_cell.angle_gamma   90.00
#
_symmetry.space_group_name_H-M   'P 1'
#
loop_
_entity.id
_entity.type
_entity.pdbx_description
1 polymer ?
#
loop_
_entity_poly.entity_id
_entity_poly.type
_entity_poly.pdbx_seq_one_letter_code
_entity_poly.pdbx_strand_id
1 'polypeptide(L)'
;MLVVLAIMVALTGDRRRLLGELEEQKHLVRSYGDALWEQHPRNFRVLSWEQTAYIEANGDTREFIVIHAVIEGQDAPFVRLRFGAGWPQPKRYQRKVSVNVRSVAVDGRAGTRFRVTKDWMPDGRISVMSHFTTPAAVGTDVRLRMEWFWPGKSVPLTSRRNPDDFTFKFGNPVERAVYKVILPLGATVYWEPIGFRTGDGVATLAVDESGERTQVTVEVQRMPVSRKVGVRLELKK
;
A
#
# COMPACT_ATOMS: atom_id res chain seq x y z
N MET A 1 -6.32 14.21 -47.82
CA MET A 1 -5.19 13.91 -46.91
C MET A 1 -4.91 15.06 -45.91
N LEU A 2 -4.88 16.32 -46.34
CA LEU A 2 -4.62 17.50 -45.48
C LEU A 2 -5.62 17.67 -44.32
N VAL A 3 -6.92 17.45 -44.55
CA VAL A 3 -7.97 17.58 -43.52
C VAL A 3 -7.77 16.58 -42.37
N VAL A 4 -7.38 15.33 -42.68
CA VAL A 4 -7.12 14.28 -41.68
C VAL A 4 -5.90 14.65 -40.82
N LEU A 5 -4.87 15.23 -41.44
CA LEU A 5 -3.68 15.69 -40.72
C LEU A 5 -3.99 16.86 -39.77
N ALA A 6 -4.79 17.83 -40.23
CA ALA A 6 -5.23 18.97 -39.42
C ALA A 6 -6.07 18.53 -38.20
N ILE A 7 -6.99 17.58 -38.39
CA ILE A 7 -7.79 17.01 -37.29
C ILE A 7 -6.88 16.27 -36.30
N MET A 8 -5.92 15.47 -36.77
CA MET A 8 -4.98 14.78 -35.89
C MET A 8 -4.11 15.74 -35.06
N VAL A 9 -3.67 16.86 -35.65
CA VAL A 9 -2.91 17.89 -34.93
C VAL A 9 -3.77 18.58 -33.88
N ALA A 10 -5.00 18.97 -34.23
CA ALA A 10 -5.96 19.59 -33.29
C ALA A 10 -6.26 18.65 -32.11
N LEU A 11 -6.58 17.38 -32.38
CA LEU A 11 -6.83 16.36 -31.34
C LEU A 11 -5.60 16.12 -30.46
N THR A 12 -4.40 16.19 -31.02
CA THR A 12 -3.15 16.04 -30.24
C THR A 12 -2.92 17.26 -29.34
N GLY A 13 -3.21 18.47 -29.84
CA GLY A 13 -3.16 19.71 -29.07
C GLY A 13 -4.13 19.68 -27.89
N ASP A 14 -5.39 19.35 -28.15
CA ASP A 14 -6.43 19.23 -27.13
C ASP A 14 -6.08 18.15 -26.10
N ARG A 15 -5.56 17.01 -26.55
CA ARG A 15 -5.10 15.96 -25.65
C ARG A 15 -3.97 16.44 -24.73
N ARG A 16 -2.99 17.19 -25.25
CA ARG A 16 -1.90 17.73 -24.42
C ARG A 16 -2.42 18.74 -23.41
N ARG A 17 -3.34 19.62 -23.82
CA ARG A 17 -3.99 20.57 -22.92
C ARG A 17 -4.75 19.87 -21.80
N LEU A 18 -5.60 18.90 -22.13
CA LEU A 18 -6.37 18.11 -21.16
C LEU A 18 -5.47 17.34 -20.20
N LEU A 19 -4.35 16.79 -20.69
CA LEU A 19 -3.36 16.13 -19.83
C LEU A 19 -2.67 17.14 -18.89
N GLY A 20 -2.41 18.36 -19.35
CA GLY A 20 -1.87 19.44 -18.54
C GLY A 20 -2.85 19.85 -17.43
N GLU A 21 -4.10 20.14 -17.79
CA GLU A 21 -5.17 20.51 -16.83
C GLU A 21 -5.41 19.38 -15.80
N LEU A 22 -5.39 18.12 -16.24
CA LEU A 22 -5.49 16.97 -15.34
C LEU A 22 -4.32 16.89 -14.35
N GLU A 23 -3.10 17.20 -14.79
CA GLU A 23 -1.93 17.18 -13.93
C GLU A 23 -1.96 18.33 -12.92
N GLU A 24 -2.41 19.51 -13.32
CA GLU A 24 -2.63 20.66 -12.44
C GLU A 24 -3.69 20.35 -11.38
N GLN A 25 -4.83 19.75 -11.77
CA GLN A 25 -5.86 19.32 -10.83
C GLN A 25 -5.34 18.29 -9.82
N LYS A 26 -4.56 17.31 -10.28
CA LYS A 26 -3.93 16.32 -9.37
C LYS A 26 -2.96 16.99 -8.41
N HIS A 27 -2.17 17.95 -8.89
CA HIS A 27 -1.25 18.72 -8.08
C HIS A 27 -2.01 19.47 -6.98
N LEU A 28 -3.10 20.18 -7.32
CA LEU A 28 -3.93 20.88 -6.33
C LEU A 28 -4.53 19.92 -5.29
N VAL A 29 -5.17 18.83 -5.74
CA VAL A 29 -5.75 17.82 -4.82
C VAL A 29 -4.69 17.27 -3.88
N ARG A 30 -3.47 17.05 -4.37
CA ARG A 30 -2.34 16.63 -3.55
C ARG A 30 -1.95 17.71 -2.54
N SER A 31 -1.72 18.95 -2.97
CA SER A 31 -1.29 20.04 -2.09
C SER A 31 -2.30 20.31 -0.98
N TYR A 32 -3.60 20.35 -1.31
CA TYR A 32 -4.64 20.49 -0.30
C TYR A 32 -4.74 19.26 0.61
N GLY A 33 -4.59 18.05 0.04
CA GLY A 33 -4.54 16.83 0.82
C GLY A 33 -3.36 16.78 1.80
N ASP A 34 -2.20 17.29 1.40
CA ASP A 34 -1.02 17.44 2.25
C ASP A 34 -1.30 18.43 3.39
N ALA A 35 -1.86 19.61 3.09
CA ALA A 35 -2.21 20.62 4.09
C ALA A 35 -3.23 20.10 5.12
N LEU A 36 -4.30 19.43 4.66
CA LEU A 36 -5.32 18.84 5.55
C LEU A 36 -4.73 17.73 6.44
N TRP A 37 -3.82 16.93 5.89
CA TRP A 37 -3.14 15.87 6.64
C TRP A 37 -2.18 16.43 7.70
N GLU A 38 -1.47 17.52 7.39
CA GLU A 38 -0.55 18.18 8.31
C GLU A 38 -1.27 18.88 9.46
N GLN A 39 -2.45 19.44 9.22
CA GLN A 39 -3.28 20.02 10.28
C GLN A 39 -3.75 18.95 11.28
N HIS A 40 -4.01 17.72 10.81
CA HIS A 40 -4.61 16.67 11.63
C HIS A 40 -4.01 15.27 11.37
N PRO A 41 -2.75 15.04 11.78
CA PRO A 41 -2.01 13.84 11.41
C PRO A 41 -2.50 12.55 12.09
N ARG A 42 -3.42 12.64 13.07
CA ARG A 42 -3.86 11.53 13.94
C ARG A 42 -5.37 11.32 13.96
N ASN A 43 -6.05 11.47 12.84
CA ASN A 43 -7.51 11.28 12.78
C ASN A 43 -7.97 9.82 12.82
N PHE A 44 -7.06 8.88 13.08
CA PHE A 44 -7.33 7.46 12.99
C PHE A 44 -6.61 6.71 14.10
N ARG A 45 -7.37 5.89 14.83
CA ARG A 45 -6.81 4.76 15.58
C ARG A 45 -7.07 3.49 14.79
N VAL A 46 -6.00 2.80 14.42
CA VAL A 46 -6.11 1.56 13.65
C VAL A 46 -6.25 0.40 14.63
N LEU A 47 -7.41 -0.25 14.63
CA LEU A 47 -7.68 -1.43 15.46
C LEU A 47 -6.98 -2.65 14.88
N SER A 48 -7.13 -2.90 13.58
CA SER A 48 -6.45 -4.01 12.91
C SER A 48 -5.93 -3.64 11.54
N TRP A 49 -4.74 -4.14 11.24
CA TRP A 49 -4.11 -4.09 9.93
C TRP A 49 -3.73 -5.51 9.50
N GLU A 50 -4.26 -5.97 8.38
CA GLU A 50 -3.90 -7.28 7.82
C GLU A 50 -3.43 -7.09 6.38
N GLN A 51 -2.17 -7.40 6.12
CA GLN A 51 -1.57 -7.33 4.80
C GLN A 51 -1.10 -8.71 4.37
N THR A 52 -1.49 -9.12 3.17
CA THR A 52 -0.99 -10.34 2.53
C THR A 52 -0.35 -9.99 1.20
N ALA A 53 0.94 -10.29 1.03
CA ALA A 53 1.67 -10.11 -0.21
C ALA A 53 1.92 -11.48 -0.88
N TYR A 54 1.35 -11.68 -2.07
CA TYR A 54 1.64 -12.82 -2.93
C TYR A 54 2.73 -12.43 -3.92
N ILE A 55 3.86 -13.13 -3.86
CA ILE A 55 5.02 -12.88 -4.71
C ILE A 55 5.06 -13.95 -5.81
N GLU A 56 5.07 -13.51 -7.05
CA GLU A 56 5.26 -14.39 -8.20
C GLU A 56 6.74 -14.58 -8.54
N ALA A 57 7.08 -15.64 -9.28
CA ALA A 57 8.47 -15.98 -9.61
C ALA A 57 9.22 -14.87 -10.38
N ASN A 58 8.51 -14.02 -11.11
CA ASN A 58 9.07 -12.86 -11.82
C ASN A 58 9.25 -11.62 -10.93
N GLY A 59 8.90 -11.70 -9.65
CA GLY A 59 8.97 -10.61 -8.68
C GLY A 59 7.77 -9.65 -8.72
N ASP A 60 6.74 -9.91 -9.53
CA ASP A 60 5.47 -9.20 -9.42
C ASP A 60 4.81 -9.54 -8.09
N THR A 61 4.12 -8.56 -7.51
CA THR A 61 3.47 -8.74 -6.22
C THR A 61 2.02 -8.31 -6.29
N ARG A 62 1.12 -9.16 -5.77
CA ARG A 62 -0.26 -8.80 -5.47
C ARG A 62 -0.41 -8.63 -3.97
N GLU A 63 -0.86 -7.48 -3.51
CA GLU A 63 -1.06 -7.23 -2.07
C GLU A 63 -2.51 -6.98 -1.75
N PHE A 64 -3.00 -7.65 -0.72
CA PHE A 64 -4.32 -7.42 -0.15
C PHE A 64 -4.14 -6.82 1.23
N ILE A 65 -4.77 -5.69 1.48
CA ILE A 65 -4.68 -4.97 2.75
C ILE A 65 -6.08 -4.77 3.28
N VAL A 66 -6.36 -5.25 4.48
CA VAL A 66 -7.59 -5.00 5.22
C VAL A 66 -7.27 -4.13 6.42
N ILE A 67 -8.00 -3.02 6.53
CA ILE A 67 -7.81 -2.03 7.59
C ILE A 67 -9.13 -1.89 8.32
N HIS A 68 -9.09 -1.98 9.64
CA HIS A 68 -10.17 -1.58 10.53
C HIS A 68 -9.65 -0.46 11.42
N ALA A 69 -10.29 0.71 11.33
CA ALA A 69 -9.91 1.89 12.10
C ALA A 69 -11.15 2.61 12.63
N VAL A 70 -10.96 3.40 13.68
CA VAL A 70 -11.96 4.34 14.21
C VAL A 70 -11.49 5.75 13.90
N ILE A 71 -12.40 6.61 13.44
CA ILE A 71 -12.11 8.03 13.23
C ILE A 71 -12.00 8.72 14.58
N GLU A 72 -10.93 9.47 14.79
CA GLU A 72 -10.67 10.23 16.02
C GLU A 72 -10.39 11.69 15.70
N GLY A 73 -10.56 12.58 16.69
CA GLY A 73 -10.24 14.01 16.57
C GLY A 73 -11.27 14.81 15.77
N GLN A 74 -11.35 14.58 14.46
CA GLN A 74 -12.26 15.27 13.55
C GLN A 74 -12.69 14.39 12.39
N ASP A 75 -13.71 14.85 11.67
CA ASP A 75 -14.19 14.17 10.48
C ASP A 75 -13.07 14.01 9.44
N ALA A 76 -12.96 12.80 8.91
CA ALA A 76 -11.88 12.44 7.99
C ALA A 76 -12.40 12.41 6.54
N PRO A 77 -11.89 13.26 5.64
CA PRO A 77 -12.31 13.24 4.23
C PRO A 77 -11.67 12.09 3.43
N PHE A 78 -10.53 11.57 3.87
CA PHE A 78 -9.82 10.48 3.20
C PHE A 78 -8.92 9.71 4.17
N VAL A 79 -8.54 8.49 3.78
CA VAL A 79 -7.43 7.73 4.39
C VAL A 79 -6.22 7.81 3.48
N ARG A 80 -5.05 8.10 4.06
CA ARG A 80 -3.78 8.18 3.34
C ARG A 80 -2.81 7.10 3.78
N LEU A 81 -2.20 6.43 2.80
CA LEU A 81 -1.19 5.41 3.01
C LEU A 81 0.01 5.65 2.09
N ARG A 82 1.19 5.21 2.53
CA ARG A 82 2.43 5.35 1.76
C ARG A 82 3.13 3.99 1.69
N PHE A 83 3.39 3.52 0.48
CA PHE A 83 4.04 2.23 0.21
C PHE A 83 5.25 2.40 -0.69
N GLY A 84 6.22 1.50 -0.61
CA GLY A 84 7.39 1.51 -1.49
C GLY A 84 7.82 0.10 -1.86
N ALA A 85 8.63 0.00 -2.92
CA ALA A 85 9.25 -1.26 -3.31
C ALA A 85 10.48 -1.60 -2.45
N GLY A 86 11.01 -0.67 -1.65
CA GLY A 86 12.24 -0.88 -0.86
C GLY A 86 13.53 -0.72 -1.67
N TRP A 87 13.44 -0.46 -2.97
CA TRP A 87 14.59 -0.23 -3.84
C TRP A 87 14.26 0.81 -4.95
N PRO A 88 15.27 1.38 -5.63
CA PRO A 88 15.09 2.36 -6.72
C PRO A 88 14.44 1.75 -7.98
N GLN A 89 13.13 1.51 -7.93
CA GLN A 89 12.41 0.84 -9.00
C GLN A 89 12.28 1.75 -10.25
N PRO A 90 12.56 1.27 -11.47
CA PRO A 90 12.42 2.06 -12.69
C PRO A 90 11.00 2.60 -12.92
N LYS A 91 10.89 3.84 -13.43
CA LYS A 91 9.59 4.52 -13.71
C LYS A 91 8.63 3.70 -14.58
N ARG A 92 9.14 2.83 -15.47
CA ARG A 92 8.31 1.95 -16.32
C ARG A 92 7.47 0.95 -15.52
N TYR A 93 7.97 0.49 -14.36
CA TYR A 93 7.22 -0.39 -13.45
C TYR A 93 6.27 0.43 -12.58
N GLN A 94 6.75 1.55 -12.04
CA GLN A 94 5.94 2.49 -11.23
C GLN A 94 4.64 2.91 -11.95
N ARG A 95 4.70 3.23 -13.25
CA ARG A 95 3.53 3.60 -14.05
C ARG A 95 2.47 2.51 -14.18
N LYS A 96 2.85 1.25 -13.94
CA LYS A 96 1.97 0.07 -14.03
C LYS A 96 1.39 -0.34 -12.68
N VAL A 97 1.79 0.31 -11.58
CA VAL A 97 1.22 0.02 -10.25
C VAL A 97 -0.26 0.44 -10.22
N SER A 98 -1.12 -0.52 -9.89
CA SER A 98 -2.55 -0.30 -9.74
C SER A 98 -2.99 -0.58 -8.31
N VAL A 99 -3.96 0.22 -7.84
CA VAL A 99 -4.59 0.07 -6.54
C VAL A 99 -6.10 0.15 -6.72
N ASN A 100 -6.83 -0.71 -6.04
CA ASN A 100 -8.27 -0.67 -5.92
C ASN A 100 -8.62 -0.62 -4.44
N VAL A 101 -9.53 0.27 -4.05
CA VAL A 101 -9.97 0.39 -2.65
C VAL A 101 -11.49 0.31 -2.60
N ARG A 102 -12.00 -0.48 -1.66
CA ARG A 102 -13.44 -0.65 -1.39
C ARG A 102 -13.70 -0.62 0.10
N SER A 103 -14.90 -0.21 0.51
CA SER A 103 -15.36 -0.47 1.87
C SER A 103 -15.60 -1.96 2.08
N VAL A 104 -15.60 -2.39 3.34
CA VAL A 104 -15.98 -3.73 3.75
C VAL A 104 -17.16 -3.61 4.69
N ALA A 105 -18.25 -4.30 4.38
CA ALA A 105 -19.40 -4.37 5.27
C ALA A 105 -19.06 -5.14 6.56
N VAL A 106 -19.90 -5.01 7.59
CA VAL A 106 -19.67 -5.67 8.88
C VAL A 106 -19.59 -7.19 8.76
N ASP A 107 -20.32 -7.78 7.80
CA ASP A 107 -20.35 -9.21 7.46
C ASP A 107 -19.19 -9.65 6.54
N GLY A 108 -18.23 -8.77 6.24
CA GLY A 108 -17.08 -9.07 5.40
C GLY A 108 -17.34 -8.95 3.89
N ARG A 109 -18.56 -8.64 3.46
CA ARG A 109 -18.85 -8.44 2.03
C ARG A 109 -18.19 -7.17 1.50
N ALA A 110 -17.76 -7.21 0.24
CA ALA A 110 -17.19 -6.06 -0.43
C ALA A 110 -18.26 -4.98 -0.67
N GLY A 111 -18.01 -3.78 -0.17
CA GLY A 111 -18.87 -2.62 -0.34
C GLY A 111 -18.46 -1.72 -1.51
N THR A 112 -18.85 -0.46 -1.42
CA THR A 112 -18.65 0.57 -2.45
C THR A 112 -17.17 0.81 -2.75
N ARG A 113 -16.85 1.00 -4.03
CA ARG A 113 -15.51 1.39 -4.48
C ARG A 113 -15.24 2.86 -4.15
N PHE A 114 -14.10 3.14 -3.53
CA PHE A 114 -13.67 4.51 -3.28
C PHE A 114 -12.90 5.10 -4.47
N ARG A 115 -12.97 6.43 -4.59
CA ARG A 115 -12.10 7.19 -5.49
C ARG A 115 -10.71 7.25 -4.86
N VAL A 116 -9.68 7.06 -5.70
CA VAL A 116 -8.31 7.00 -5.24
C VAL A 116 -7.43 7.98 -6.00
N THR A 117 -6.71 8.82 -5.25
CA THR A 117 -5.60 9.63 -5.79
C THR A 117 -4.29 8.92 -5.50
N LYS A 118 -3.44 8.79 -6.52
CA LYS A 118 -2.09 8.21 -6.42
C LYS A 118 -1.06 9.27 -6.78
N ASP A 119 0.03 9.30 -6.03
CA ASP A 119 1.16 10.18 -6.31
C ASP A 119 2.48 9.48 -5.99
N TRP A 120 3.49 9.68 -6.84
CA TRP A 120 4.84 9.15 -6.60
C TRP A 120 5.69 10.20 -5.91
N MET A 121 6.25 9.83 -4.77
CA MET A 121 7.13 10.65 -3.96
C MET A 121 8.57 10.62 -4.52
N PRO A 122 9.39 11.65 -4.25
CA PRO A 122 10.79 11.70 -4.72
C PRO A 122 11.65 10.51 -4.25
N ASP A 123 11.30 9.92 -3.10
CA ASP A 123 11.97 8.75 -2.53
C ASP A 123 11.56 7.41 -3.15
N GLY A 124 10.72 7.43 -4.20
CA GLY A 124 10.24 6.24 -4.89
C GLY A 124 9.10 5.51 -4.17
N ARG A 125 8.53 6.08 -3.11
CA ARG A 125 7.26 5.60 -2.53
C ARG A 125 6.08 6.14 -3.29
N ILE A 126 4.95 5.45 -3.21
CA ILE A 126 3.67 5.90 -3.70
C ILE A 126 2.78 6.29 -2.52
N SER A 127 2.23 7.50 -2.56
CA SER A 127 1.20 8.00 -1.67
C SER A 127 -0.16 7.70 -2.29
N VAL A 128 -1.04 7.07 -1.53
CA VAL A 128 -2.39 6.72 -1.94
C VAL A 128 -3.40 7.31 -0.97
N MET A 129 -4.31 8.11 -1.50
CA MET A 129 -5.42 8.71 -0.77
C MET A 129 -6.73 8.07 -1.24
N SER A 130 -7.42 7.40 -0.34
CA SER A 130 -8.76 6.87 -0.58
C SER A 130 -9.78 7.85 -0.02
N HIS A 131 -10.55 8.47 -0.91
CA HIS A 131 -11.53 9.51 -0.56
C HIS A 131 -12.86 8.89 -0.17
N PHE A 132 -13.40 9.31 0.97
CA PHE A 132 -14.77 8.97 1.34
C PHE A 132 -15.75 9.82 0.52
N THR A 133 -16.90 9.26 0.18
CA THR A 133 -17.95 10.01 -0.52
C THR A 133 -18.50 11.16 0.34
N THR A 134 -18.63 10.88 1.63
CA THR A 134 -18.92 11.85 2.69
C THR A 134 -17.81 11.68 3.73
N PRO A 135 -17.27 12.77 4.31
CA PRO A 135 -16.29 12.66 5.39
C PRO A 135 -16.77 11.69 6.47
N ALA A 136 -15.89 10.77 6.88
CA ALA A 136 -16.21 9.82 7.93
C ALA A 136 -16.22 10.55 9.27
N ALA A 137 -17.35 10.48 9.98
CA ALA A 137 -17.54 11.23 11.22
C ALA A 137 -16.70 10.67 12.37
N VAL A 138 -16.33 11.53 13.33
CA VAL A 138 -15.64 11.09 14.56
C VAL A 138 -16.42 9.97 15.26
N GLY A 139 -15.69 8.95 15.73
CA GLY A 139 -16.23 7.79 16.43
C GLY A 139 -16.76 6.69 15.50
N THR A 140 -16.79 6.91 14.18
CA THR A 140 -17.25 5.88 13.24
C THR A 140 -16.19 4.82 12.97
N ASP A 141 -16.64 3.57 12.89
CA ASP A 141 -15.83 2.45 12.41
C ASP A 141 -15.70 2.49 10.88
N VAL A 142 -14.46 2.51 10.40
CA VAL A 142 -14.12 2.43 8.99
C VAL A 142 -13.40 1.12 8.71
N ARG A 143 -13.95 0.34 7.78
CA ARG A 143 -13.32 -0.89 7.26
C ARG A 143 -13.03 -0.76 5.77
N LEU A 144 -11.77 -0.96 5.41
CA LEU A 144 -11.27 -0.81 4.04
C LEU A 144 -10.62 -2.12 3.59
N ARG A 145 -10.84 -2.48 2.34
CA ARG A 145 -10.03 -3.48 1.63
C ARG A 145 -9.36 -2.83 0.43
N MET A 146 -8.05 -2.98 0.37
CA MET A 146 -7.22 -2.55 -0.74
C MET A 146 -6.64 -3.76 -1.45
N GLU A 147 -6.59 -3.66 -2.78
CA GLU A 147 -5.91 -4.61 -3.62
C GLU A 147 -4.89 -3.85 -4.47
N TRP A 148 -3.65 -4.31 -4.41
CA TRP A 148 -2.53 -3.76 -5.14
C TRP A 148 -2.02 -4.78 -6.13
N PHE A 149 -1.65 -4.30 -7.31
CA PHE A 149 -0.76 -5.02 -8.20
C PHE A 149 0.47 -4.16 -8.43
N TRP A 150 1.63 -4.70 -8.08
CA TRP A 150 2.91 -4.01 -8.12
C TRP A 150 3.92 -4.80 -8.95
N PRO A 151 4.11 -4.41 -10.22
CA PRO A 151 5.05 -5.09 -11.11
C PRO A 151 6.48 -4.99 -10.60
N GLY A 152 7.15 -6.14 -10.52
CA GLY A 152 8.54 -6.28 -10.11
C GLY A 152 8.87 -5.70 -8.73
N LYS A 153 7.92 -5.62 -7.79
CA LYS A 153 8.18 -5.11 -6.43
C LYS A 153 9.30 -5.92 -5.77
N SER A 154 9.20 -7.24 -5.87
CA SER A 154 10.09 -8.23 -5.22
C SER A 154 11.10 -8.85 -6.20
N VAL A 155 11.50 -8.13 -7.26
CA VAL A 155 12.61 -8.51 -8.14
C VAL A 155 13.94 -8.70 -7.38
N PRO A 156 14.28 -7.89 -6.36
CA PRO A 156 15.46 -8.14 -5.53
C PRO A 156 15.46 -9.55 -4.93
N LEU A 157 14.36 -9.93 -4.27
CA LEU A 157 14.22 -11.26 -3.66
C LEU A 157 14.27 -12.40 -4.68
N THR A 158 13.50 -12.26 -5.77
CA THR A 158 13.26 -13.35 -6.72
C THR A 158 14.35 -13.47 -7.78
N SER A 159 14.39 -12.55 -8.75
CA SER A 159 15.29 -12.66 -9.90
C SER A 159 16.74 -12.36 -9.55
N ARG A 160 16.99 -11.44 -8.62
CA ARG A 160 18.36 -11.05 -8.24
C ARG A 160 18.93 -11.87 -7.09
N ARG A 161 18.10 -12.64 -6.39
CA ARG A 161 18.48 -13.48 -5.23
C ARG A 161 19.18 -12.66 -4.13
N ASN A 162 18.79 -11.40 -3.97
CA ASN A 162 19.25 -10.55 -2.89
C ASN A 162 18.24 -10.58 -1.73
N PRO A 163 18.68 -10.40 -0.48
CA PRO A 163 17.76 -10.20 0.62
C PRO A 163 16.82 -9.01 0.39
N ASP A 164 15.56 -9.12 0.83
CA ASP A 164 14.54 -8.08 0.70
C ASP A 164 13.76 -7.90 2.02
N ASP A 165 13.38 -6.66 2.33
CA ASP A 165 12.77 -6.26 3.59
C ASP A 165 11.24 -6.11 3.45
N PHE A 166 10.49 -6.95 4.16
CA PHE A 166 9.03 -6.88 4.24
C PHE A 166 8.62 -6.30 5.58
N THR A 167 8.37 -4.99 5.62
CA THR A 167 8.17 -4.26 6.88
C THR A 167 7.00 -3.29 6.85
N PHE A 168 6.47 -2.98 8.04
CA PHE A 168 5.53 -1.91 8.27
C PHE A 168 6.16 -0.76 9.04
N LYS A 169 5.65 0.45 8.81
CA LYS A 169 5.86 1.62 9.66
C LYS A 169 4.58 2.44 9.65
N PHE A 170 4.01 2.67 10.83
CA PHE A 170 2.75 3.40 10.97
C PHE A 170 2.97 4.80 11.54
N GLY A 171 2.22 5.78 11.03
CA GLY A 171 2.17 7.13 11.62
C GLY A 171 1.22 7.24 12.80
N ASN A 172 0.33 6.27 12.96
CA ASN A 172 -0.65 6.16 14.04
C ASN A 172 -0.42 4.87 14.84
N PRO A 173 -0.83 4.81 16.12
CA PRO A 173 -0.85 3.56 16.87
C PRO A 173 -1.70 2.52 16.13
N VAL A 174 -1.25 1.26 16.14
CA VAL A 174 -1.99 0.12 15.60
C VAL A 174 -2.12 -0.94 16.68
N GLU A 175 -3.34 -1.36 17.02
CA GLU A 175 -3.54 -2.34 18.08
C GLU A 175 -3.10 -3.74 17.66
N ARG A 176 -3.38 -4.14 16.42
CA ARG A 176 -2.90 -5.40 15.85
C ARG A 176 -2.49 -5.23 14.39
N ALA A 177 -1.29 -5.70 14.04
CA ALA A 177 -0.79 -5.71 12.67
C ALA A 177 -0.30 -7.10 12.27
N VAL A 178 -0.74 -7.59 11.11
CA VAL A 178 -0.34 -8.87 10.53
C VAL A 178 0.21 -8.64 9.13
N TYR A 179 1.41 -9.16 8.85
CA TYR A 179 1.96 -9.33 7.51
C TYR A 179 2.06 -10.81 7.18
N LYS A 180 1.42 -11.25 6.11
CA LYS A 180 1.69 -12.53 5.47
C LYS A 180 2.45 -12.28 4.17
N VAL A 181 3.62 -12.89 4.02
CA VAL A 181 4.39 -12.90 2.77
C VAL A 181 4.35 -14.32 2.23
N ILE A 182 3.72 -14.49 1.08
CA ILE A 182 3.53 -15.77 0.40
C ILE A 182 4.50 -15.83 -0.77
N LEU A 183 5.46 -16.73 -0.68
CA LEU A 183 6.56 -16.86 -1.63
C LEU A 183 6.14 -17.61 -2.90
N PRO A 184 6.96 -17.56 -3.97
CA PRO A 184 6.74 -18.38 -5.16
C PRO A 184 6.68 -19.89 -4.82
N LEU A 185 6.01 -20.64 -5.69
CA LEU A 185 5.90 -22.10 -5.58
C LEU A 185 7.28 -22.76 -5.42
N GLY A 186 7.43 -23.64 -4.42
CA GLY A 186 8.67 -24.37 -4.15
C GLY A 186 9.83 -23.54 -3.59
N ALA A 187 9.63 -22.25 -3.32
CA ALA A 187 10.68 -21.42 -2.74
C ALA A 187 10.86 -21.70 -1.24
N THR A 188 12.10 -21.88 -0.81
CA THR A 188 12.49 -21.92 0.60
C THR A 188 13.27 -20.66 0.97
N VAL A 189 13.26 -20.28 2.25
CA VAL A 189 13.70 -18.95 2.67
C VAL A 189 14.50 -18.98 3.98
N TYR A 190 15.54 -18.16 4.07
CA TYR A 190 16.11 -17.69 5.32
C TYR A 190 15.41 -16.41 5.73
N TRP A 191 15.18 -16.23 7.03
CA TRP A 191 14.51 -15.06 7.54
C TRP A 191 15.27 -14.45 8.71
N GLU A 192 15.22 -13.12 8.81
CA GLU A 192 15.77 -12.36 9.92
C GLU A 192 14.72 -11.34 10.41
N PRO A 193 14.38 -11.34 11.71
CA PRO A 193 13.36 -10.46 12.24
C PRO A 193 13.89 -9.01 12.32
N ILE A 194 13.12 -8.04 11.82
CA ILE A 194 13.49 -6.62 11.84
C ILE A 194 12.70 -5.88 12.93
N GLY A 195 13.43 -5.22 13.82
CA GLY A 195 12.87 -4.17 14.67
C GLY A 195 12.03 -4.66 15.83
N PHE A 196 12.09 -5.94 16.20
CA PHE A 196 11.46 -6.48 17.41
C PHE A 196 12.31 -6.21 18.65
N ARG A 197 11.68 -5.95 19.80
CA ARG A 197 12.36 -5.89 21.11
C ARG A 197 11.59 -6.75 22.09
N THR A 198 12.30 -7.28 23.07
CA THR A 198 11.74 -8.03 24.19
C THR A 198 10.75 -7.14 24.94
N GLY A 199 9.48 -7.56 25.03
CA GLY A 199 8.42 -6.84 25.78
C GLY A 199 7.46 -6.01 24.94
N ASP A 200 7.73 -5.79 23.65
CA ASP A 200 6.67 -5.35 22.73
C ASP A 200 5.74 -6.54 22.47
N GLY A 201 4.43 -6.32 22.44
CA GLY A 201 3.41 -7.39 22.41
C GLY A 201 3.71 -8.52 21.41
N VAL A 202 3.20 -9.72 21.73
CA VAL A 202 3.51 -11.00 21.08
C VAL A 202 3.80 -10.84 19.60
N ALA A 203 5.10 -10.85 19.30
CA ALA A 203 5.60 -10.87 17.95
C ALA A 203 5.77 -12.32 17.53
N THR A 204 4.77 -12.87 16.85
CA THR A 204 4.88 -14.22 16.32
C THR A 204 5.41 -14.15 14.90
N LEU A 205 6.50 -14.86 14.66
CA LEU A 205 6.91 -15.23 13.31
C LEU A 205 6.59 -16.70 13.10
N ALA A 206 5.71 -16.99 12.14
CA ALA A 206 5.38 -18.35 11.74
C ALA A 206 5.78 -18.56 10.28
N VAL A 207 6.42 -19.70 10.01
CA VAL A 207 6.68 -20.18 8.65
C VAL A 207 5.85 -21.43 8.46
N ASP A 208 4.93 -21.38 7.49
CA ASP A 208 4.13 -22.53 7.08
C ASP A 208 4.64 -23.02 5.73
N GLU A 209 5.14 -24.25 5.72
CA GLU A 209 5.63 -24.98 4.53
C GLU A 209 4.68 -26.16 4.19
N SER A 210 3.54 -26.28 4.86
CA SER A 210 2.58 -27.40 4.65
C SER A 210 1.72 -27.23 3.39
N GLY A 211 1.57 -25.99 2.91
CA GLY A 211 0.92 -25.67 1.64
C GLY A 211 1.87 -25.70 0.45
N GLU A 212 1.34 -25.49 -0.75
CA GLU A 212 2.16 -25.41 -1.98
C GLU A 212 3.16 -24.23 -1.96
N ARG A 213 2.83 -23.15 -1.28
CA ARG A 213 3.65 -21.93 -1.18
C ARG A 213 4.06 -21.68 0.27
N THR A 214 5.35 -21.45 0.49
CA THR A 214 5.89 -21.04 1.78
C THR A 214 5.30 -19.69 2.19
N GLN A 215 4.72 -19.63 3.40
CA GLN A 215 4.16 -18.41 3.98
C GLN A 215 4.95 -17.98 5.21
N VAL A 216 5.43 -16.73 5.22
CA VAL A 216 6.04 -16.09 6.39
C VAL A 216 5.04 -15.11 6.99
N THR A 217 4.70 -15.28 8.26
CA THR A 217 3.70 -14.44 8.95
C THR A 217 4.33 -13.67 10.09
N VAL A 218 4.33 -12.35 10.01
CA VAL A 218 4.70 -11.43 11.09
C VAL A 218 3.43 -10.91 11.74
N GLU A 219 3.22 -11.19 13.01
CA GLU A 219 2.17 -10.56 13.81
C GLU A 219 2.78 -9.63 14.87
N VAL A 220 2.17 -8.47 15.11
CA VAL A 220 2.59 -7.51 16.13
C VAL A 220 1.36 -6.97 16.84
N GLN A 221 1.40 -6.92 18.17
CA GLN A 221 0.38 -6.34 19.02
C GLN A 221 0.88 -4.99 19.58
N ARG A 222 0.00 -3.99 19.64
CA ARG A 222 0.25 -2.62 20.15
C ARG A 222 1.48 -1.98 19.50
N MET A 223 1.48 -1.93 18.17
CA MET A 223 2.60 -1.42 17.38
C MET A 223 2.83 0.09 17.64
N PRO A 224 4.03 0.48 18.09
CA PRO A 224 4.32 1.88 18.37
C PRO A 224 4.46 2.73 17.10
N VAL A 225 4.14 4.01 17.23
CA VAL A 225 4.25 4.99 16.15
C VAL A 225 5.69 5.11 15.64
N SER A 226 5.85 5.25 14.33
CA SER A 226 7.11 5.51 13.63
C SER A 226 8.19 4.44 13.74
N ARG A 227 7.89 3.28 14.34
CA ARG A 227 8.80 2.14 14.36
C ARG A 227 8.66 1.31 13.08
N LYS A 228 9.79 0.82 12.57
CA LYS A 228 9.83 -0.15 11.46
C LYS A 228 9.89 -1.56 12.07
N VAL A 229 8.91 -2.42 11.76
CA VAL A 229 8.89 -3.84 12.19
C VAL A 229 8.55 -4.71 10.99
N GLY A 230 9.14 -5.91 10.91
CA GLY A 230 8.83 -6.88 9.87
C GLY A 230 9.90 -7.95 9.74
N VAL A 231 10.16 -8.42 8.54
CA VAL A 231 11.10 -9.52 8.31
C VAL A 231 11.96 -9.24 7.08
N ARG A 232 13.24 -9.58 7.15
CA ARG A 232 14.12 -9.71 5.99
C ARG A 232 14.06 -11.14 5.50
N LEU A 233 13.88 -11.32 4.19
CA LEU A 233 13.82 -12.62 3.55
C LEU A 233 14.96 -12.77 2.56
N GLU A 234 15.54 -13.96 2.48
CA GLU A 234 16.53 -14.36 1.48
C GLU A 234 16.19 -15.77 0.97
N LEU A 235 16.05 -15.94 -0.34
CA LEU A 235 15.72 -17.25 -0.91
C LEU A 235 16.92 -18.21 -0.80
N LYS A 236 16.69 -19.44 -0.35
CA LYS A 236 17.73 -20.48 -0.39
C LYS A 236 18.03 -20.86 -1.84
N LYS A 237 19.25 -21.33 -2.07
CA LYS A 237 19.71 -21.82 -3.38
C LYS A 237 19.12 -23.18 -3.71
#